data_AF-A0A2V5NXK5-F1
#
_entry.id   AF-A0A2V5NXK5-F1
#
_cell.length_a   1.000
_cell.length_b   1.000
_cell.length_c   1.000
_cell.angle_alpha   90.00
_cell.angle_beta   90.00
_cell.angle_gamma   90.00
#
_symmetry.space_group_name_H-M   'P 1'
#
loop_
_entity.id
_entity.type
_entity.pdbx_description
1 polymer ?
#
loop_
_entity_poly.entity_id
_entity_poly.type
_entity_poly.pdbx_seq_one_letter_code
_entity_poly.pdbx_strand_id
1 'polypeptide(L)'
;MSSDQGTTWSPAVIVNIAPATTAIFPWIAANAGRVDVVYYGTTAASKNDPSAVWNTYLAQTTDNGASFTQSMASNSPNHVGEICTNGTGCAPGTRNLLDLFKVAINPGDGRAGIIYTDDTLTKDSSGNPLPQIVLAQQQ
;
A
#
# COMPACT_ATOMS: atom_id res chain seq x y z
N MET A 1 -6.31 17.73 -3.42
CA MET A 1 -7.67 17.54 -2.86
C MET A 1 -8.63 18.51 -3.52
N SER A 2 -9.88 18.12 -3.71
CA SER A 2 -10.96 19.00 -4.21
C SER A 2 -12.12 18.99 -3.22
N SER A 3 -12.70 20.16 -2.97
CA SER A 3 -13.90 20.35 -2.16
C SER A 3 -15.12 20.77 -2.99
N ASP A 4 -14.97 20.84 -4.31
CA ASP A 4 -15.96 21.34 -5.27
C ASP A 4 -16.21 20.35 -6.42
N GLN A 5 -16.22 19.06 -6.08
CA GLN A 5 -16.52 17.95 -6.99
C GLN A 5 -15.56 17.86 -8.19
N GLY A 6 -14.29 18.19 -7.96
CA GLY A 6 -13.22 18.08 -8.95
C GLY A 6 -13.09 19.29 -9.88
N THR A 7 -13.83 20.38 -9.61
CA THR A 7 -13.75 21.62 -10.41
C THR A 7 -12.41 22.32 -10.21
N THR A 8 -11.94 22.40 -8.97
CA THR A 8 -10.61 22.90 -8.61
C THR A 8 -9.88 21.92 -7.70
N TRP A 9 -8.56 22.00 -7.73
CA TRP A 9 -7.68 21.12 -6.97
C TRP A 9 -6.66 21.93 -6.19
N SER A 10 -6.41 21.52 -4.95
CA SER A 10 -5.26 21.98 -4.17
C SER A 10 -3.95 21.61 -4.88
N PRO A 11 -2.81 22.25 -4.51
CA PRO A 11 -1.50 21.74 -4.85
C PRO A 11 -1.33 20.27 -4.48
N ALA A 12 -0.45 19.58 -5.22
CA ALA A 12 -0.06 18.20 -4.90
C ALA A 12 0.69 18.15 -3.57
N VAL A 13 0.42 17.12 -2.79
CA VAL A 13 1.09 16.84 -1.51
C VAL A 13 1.76 15.48 -1.59
N ILE A 14 2.89 15.34 -0.91
CA ILE A 14 3.60 14.07 -0.80
C ILE A 14 2.87 13.20 0.24
N VAL A 15 2.55 11.97 -0.14
CA VAL A 15 1.80 11.02 0.71
C VAL A 15 2.72 10.02 1.40
N ASN A 16 3.71 9.47 0.68
CA ASN A 16 4.72 8.58 1.26
C ASN A 16 5.88 9.40 1.86
N ILE A 17 6.33 9.00 3.04
CA ILE A 17 7.48 9.63 3.71
C ILE A 17 8.52 8.56 4.07
N ALA A 18 9.72 9.02 4.42
CA ALA A 18 10.78 8.12 4.90
C ALA A 18 10.24 7.18 6.00
N PRO A 19 10.59 5.88 5.97
CA PRO A 19 11.63 5.26 5.14
C PRO A 19 11.18 4.80 3.74
N ALA A 20 9.92 5.00 3.33
CA ALA A 20 9.43 4.54 2.02
C ALA A 20 9.92 5.45 0.88
N THR A 21 10.99 5.05 0.21
CA THR A 21 11.57 5.73 -0.96
C THR A 21 10.76 5.48 -2.22
N THR A 22 10.39 4.22 -2.46
CA THR A 22 9.55 3.81 -3.59
C THR A 22 8.20 3.34 -3.05
N ALA A 23 7.11 3.86 -3.61
CA ALA A 23 5.75 3.47 -3.26
C ALA A 23 4.96 3.12 -4.53
N ILE A 24 4.25 1.99 -4.52
CA ILE A 24 3.47 1.52 -5.68
C ILE A 24 2.11 0.93 -5.25
N PHE A 25 1.25 0.72 -6.25
CA PHE A 25 -0.11 0.18 -6.12
C PHE A 25 -0.95 0.89 -5.05
N PRO A 26 -1.12 2.22 -5.13
CA PRO A 26 -1.91 2.92 -4.12
C PRO A 26 -3.40 2.56 -4.21
N TRP A 27 -4.06 2.47 -3.06
CA TRP A 27 -5.53 2.52 -2.94
C TRP A 27 -5.93 3.64 -1.99
N ILE A 28 -7.06 4.29 -2.25
CA ILE A 28 -7.56 5.44 -1.48
C ILE A 28 -9.00 5.23 -1.01
N ALA A 29 -9.30 5.65 0.22
CA ALA A 29 -10.63 5.82 0.75
C ALA A 29 -10.75 7.22 1.38
N ALA A 30 -11.90 7.87 1.23
CA ALA A 30 -12.16 9.18 1.80
C ALA A 30 -13.52 9.21 2.49
N ASN A 31 -13.59 9.86 3.66
CA ASN A 31 -14.82 10.05 4.42
C ASN A 31 -14.73 11.32 5.27
N ALA A 32 -15.61 12.29 5.04
CA ALA A 32 -15.77 13.48 5.89
C ALA A 32 -14.45 14.18 6.28
N GLY A 33 -13.57 14.44 5.31
CA GLY A 33 -12.27 15.10 5.53
C GLY A 33 -11.13 14.19 5.98
N ARG A 34 -11.42 12.93 6.32
CA ARG A 34 -10.43 11.86 6.42
C ARG A 34 -10.11 11.30 5.05
N VAL A 35 -8.83 11.05 4.79
CA VAL A 35 -8.38 10.27 3.64
C VAL A 35 -7.34 9.27 4.10
N ASP A 36 -7.57 8.02 3.73
CA ASP A 36 -6.66 6.91 3.93
C ASP A 36 -6.11 6.50 2.58
N VAL A 37 -4.79 6.51 2.44
CA VAL A 37 -4.07 6.00 1.27
C VAL A 37 -3.20 4.85 1.74
N VAL A 38 -3.37 3.68 1.15
CA VAL A 38 -2.45 2.54 1.35
C VAL A 38 -1.59 2.33 0.13
N TYR A 39 -0.34 1.91 0.34
CA TYR A 39 0.61 1.57 -0.72
C TYR A 39 1.60 0.51 -0.24
N TYR A 40 2.19 -0.23 -1.17
CA TYR A 40 3.40 -0.99 -0.88
C TYR A 40 4.60 -0.06 -0.96
N GLY A 41 5.38 0.00 0.11
CA GLY A 41 6.55 0.86 0.23
C GLY A 41 7.82 0.08 0.50
N THR A 42 8.93 0.53 -0.08
CA THR A 42 10.28 0.01 0.18
C THR A 42 11.30 1.14 0.30
N THR A 43 12.40 0.89 1.01
CA THR A 43 13.56 1.79 1.07
C THR A 43 14.37 1.79 -0.22
N ALA A 44 14.25 0.74 -1.04
CA ALA A 44 14.93 0.63 -2.32
C ALA A 44 14.49 1.77 -3.27
N ALA A 45 15.40 2.23 -4.11
CA ALA A 45 15.15 3.31 -5.06
C ALA A 45 14.35 2.87 -6.30
N SER A 46 14.17 1.56 -6.49
CA SER A 46 13.50 0.99 -7.66
C SER A 46 12.66 -0.20 -7.26
N LYS A 47 11.47 -0.32 -7.88
CA LYS A 47 10.62 -1.49 -7.73
C LYS A 47 11.19 -2.76 -8.37
N ASN A 48 12.22 -2.62 -9.22
CA ASN A 48 12.91 -3.72 -9.89
C ASN A 48 14.20 -4.12 -9.13
N ASP A 49 14.35 -3.72 -7.88
CA ASP A 49 15.48 -4.18 -7.06
C ASP A 49 15.17 -5.59 -6.51
N PRO A 50 15.96 -6.61 -6.84
CA PRO A 50 15.73 -7.98 -6.40
C PRO A 50 15.94 -8.20 -4.90
N SER A 51 16.48 -7.20 -4.19
CA SER A 51 16.64 -7.19 -2.74
C SER A 51 15.64 -6.30 -2.02
N ALA A 52 14.71 -5.65 -2.74
CA ALA A 52 13.72 -4.76 -2.14
C ALA A 52 12.85 -5.50 -1.11
N VAL A 53 12.77 -4.94 0.09
CA VAL A 53 11.88 -5.39 1.15
C VAL A 53 10.68 -4.46 1.18
N TRP A 54 9.47 -5.00 1.04
CA TRP A 54 8.25 -4.22 0.94
C TRP A 54 7.37 -4.38 2.17
N ASN A 55 6.82 -3.27 2.62
CA ASN A 55 5.83 -3.22 3.67
C ASN A 55 4.56 -2.55 3.16
N THR A 56 3.43 -2.90 3.76
CA THR A 56 2.16 -2.22 3.52
C THR A 56 2.08 -1.00 4.45
N TYR A 57 1.97 0.19 3.87
CA TYR A 57 1.83 1.44 4.62
C TYR A 57 0.41 1.98 4.53
N LEU A 58 -0.01 2.66 5.59
CA LEU A 58 -1.18 3.54 5.64
C LEU A 58 -0.69 4.96 5.85
N ALA A 59 -0.93 5.83 4.88
CA ALA A 59 -0.86 7.27 5.03
C ALA A 59 -2.27 7.82 5.29
N GLN A 60 -2.43 8.58 6.37
CA GLN A 60 -3.72 9.07 6.84
C GLN A 60 -3.67 10.58 7.11
N THR A 61 -4.69 11.28 6.63
CA THR A 61 -5.00 12.68 6.94
C THR A 61 -6.37 12.76 7.61
N THR A 62 -6.54 13.73 8.51
CA THR A 62 -7.84 14.11 9.08
C THR A 62 -8.11 15.61 8.95
N ASP A 63 -7.27 16.31 8.17
CA ASP A 63 -7.27 17.76 7.99
C ASP A 63 -7.56 18.16 6.54
N ASN A 64 -8.41 17.38 5.85
CA ASN A 64 -8.73 17.56 4.43
C ASN A 64 -7.52 17.46 3.49
N GLY A 65 -6.51 16.65 3.84
CA GLY A 65 -5.32 16.42 3.05
C GLY A 65 -4.29 17.54 3.09
N ALA A 66 -4.31 18.37 4.13
CA ALA A 66 -3.26 19.36 4.35
C ALA A 66 -1.95 18.69 4.82
N SER A 67 -2.05 17.63 5.64
CA SER A 67 -0.91 16.83 6.07
C SER A 67 -1.24 15.33 6.19
N PHE A 68 -0.24 14.47 5.94
CA PHE A 68 -0.36 13.02 6.09
C PHE A 68 0.59 12.50 7.17
N THR A 69 0.06 11.58 7.98
CA THR A 69 0.85 10.74 8.88
C THR A 69 0.97 9.34 8.28
N GLN A 70 2.09 8.64 8.52
CA GLN A 70 2.36 7.32 7.96
C GLN A 70 2.51 6.28 9.07
N SER A 71 1.95 5.09 8.86
CA SER A 71 2.11 3.91 9.71
C SER A 71 2.25 2.65 8.85
N MET A 72 2.82 1.58 9.40
CA MET A 72 2.80 0.26 8.75
C MET A 72 1.53 -0.49 9.17
N ALA A 73 0.93 -1.22 8.24
CA ALA A 73 -0.25 -2.05 8.49
C ALA A 73 0.09 -3.33 9.30
N SER A 74 1.35 -3.74 9.30
CA SER A 74 1.87 -4.89 10.04
C SER A 74 3.32 -4.65 10.50
N ASN A 75 3.83 -5.53 11.36
CA ASN A 75 5.21 -5.45 11.86
C ASN A 75 6.23 -6.24 11.02
N SER A 76 5.79 -6.84 9.91
CA SER A 76 6.62 -7.67 9.04
C SER A 76 6.46 -7.26 7.57
N PRO A 77 7.52 -7.39 6.76
CA PRO A 77 7.41 -7.24 5.32
C PRO A 77 6.36 -8.19 4.73
N ASN A 78 5.68 -7.76 3.69
CA ASN A 78 4.70 -8.58 2.96
C ASN A 78 5.24 -9.10 1.62
N HIS A 79 6.46 -8.67 1.23
CA HIS A 79 7.15 -9.13 0.04
C HIS A 79 8.65 -8.87 0.11
N VAL A 80 9.43 -9.75 -0.53
CA VAL A 80 10.86 -9.53 -0.80
C VAL A 80 11.13 -9.82 -2.26
N GLY A 81 11.77 -8.88 -2.94
CA GLY A 81 12.14 -8.98 -4.34
C GLY A 81 11.51 -7.92 -5.23
N GLU A 82 11.66 -8.11 -6.54
CA GLU A 82 11.14 -7.20 -7.55
C GLU A 82 9.61 -7.27 -7.63
N ILE A 83 8.98 -6.11 -7.77
CA ILE A 83 7.57 -6.02 -8.18
C ILE A 83 7.52 -5.59 -9.66
N CYS A 84 7.36 -6.58 -10.53
CA CYS A 84 7.23 -6.35 -11.95
C CYS A 84 5.82 -5.87 -12.33
N THR A 85 5.76 -4.85 -13.19
CA THR A 85 4.52 -4.20 -13.63
C THR A 85 4.33 -4.29 -15.15
N ASN A 86 5.08 -5.18 -15.82
CA ASN A 86 5.06 -5.35 -17.28
C ASN A 86 3.99 -6.37 -17.74
N GLY A 87 3.01 -6.68 -16.88
CA GLY A 87 1.95 -7.64 -17.18
C GLY A 87 2.50 -9.05 -17.49
N THR A 88 2.14 -9.58 -18.65
CA THR A 88 2.58 -10.93 -19.09
C THR A 88 4.07 -11.01 -19.43
N GLY A 89 4.79 -9.89 -19.50
CA GLY A 89 6.23 -9.84 -19.72
C GLY A 89 7.07 -10.03 -18.45
N CYS A 90 6.44 -10.24 -17.28
CA CYS A 90 7.14 -10.41 -16.02
C CYS A 90 7.75 -11.80 -15.87
N ALA A 91 8.94 -11.87 -15.26
CA ALA A 91 9.56 -13.13 -14.91
C ALA A 91 8.73 -13.87 -13.84
N PRO A 92 8.73 -15.22 -13.81
CA PRO A 92 8.10 -15.98 -12.74
C PRO A 92 8.55 -15.51 -11.36
N GLY A 93 7.63 -15.40 -10.41
CA GLY A 93 7.93 -14.98 -9.04
C GLY A 93 7.98 -13.46 -8.81
N THR A 94 7.89 -12.63 -9.85
CA THR A 94 7.94 -11.15 -9.74
C THR A 94 6.57 -10.46 -9.77
N ARG A 95 5.49 -11.25 -9.86
CA ARG A 95 4.08 -10.79 -9.87
C ARG A 95 3.25 -11.50 -8.79
N ASN A 96 3.85 -11.76 -7.63
CA ASN A 96 3.22 -12.57 -6.58
C ASN A 96 2.12 -11.84 -5.82
N LEU A 97 2.15 -10.50 -5.76
CA LEU A 97 1.20 -9.72 -4.95
C LEU A 97 -0.21 -9.57 -5.55
N LEU A 98 -0.42 -10.08 -6.77
CA LEU A 98 -1.72 -10.06 -7.46
C LEU A 98 -2.31 -8.64 -7.50
N ASP A 99 -3.64 -8.55 -7.67
CA ASP A 99 -4.35 -7.27 -7.87
C ASP A 99 -5.22 -6.88 -6.65
N LEU A 100 -5.16 -7.65 -5.56
CA LEU A 100 -6.02 -7.47 -4.38
C LEU A 100 -5.33 -6.62 -3.30
N PHE A 101 -5.52 -5.30 -3.39
CA PHE A 101 -5.02 -4.34 -2.41
C PHE A 101 -6.01 -3.18 -2.22
N LYS A 102 -6.50 -2.99 -0.99
CA LYS A 102 -7.58 -2.03 -0.71
C LYS A 102 -7.57 -1.53 0.73
N VAL A 103 -7.99 -0.27 0.91
CA VAL A 103 -8.39 0.27 2.21
C VAL A 103 -9.85 0.71 2.19
N ALA A 104 -10.53 0.57 3.32
CA ALA A 104 -11.84 1.15 3.59
C ALA A 104 -11.82 1.84 4.97
N ILE A 105 -12.61 2.90 5.11
CA ILE A 105 -12.81 3.62 6.37
C ILE A 105 -14.12 3.14 6.98
N ASN A 106 -14.09 2.66 8.22
CA ASN A 106 -15.31 2.39 8.98
C ASN A 106 -16.03 3.72 9.28
N PRO A 107 -17.29 3.91 8.82
CA PRO A 107 -17.99 5.17 9.02
C PRO A 107 -18.39 5.43 10.50
N GLY A 108 -18.43 4.40 11.35
CA GLY A 108 -18.83 4.53 12.75
C GLY A 108 -17.73 5.08 13.67
N ASP A 109 -16.46 4.74 13.40
CA ASP A 109 -15.32 5.10 14.25
C ASP A 109 -14.14 5.73 13.49
N GLY A 110 -14.21 5.79 12.15
CA GLY A 110 -13.18 6.36 11.28
C GLY A 110 -11.93 5.49 11.12
N ARG A 111 -11.93 4.24 11.60
CA ARG A 111 -10.76 3.35 11.54
C ARG A 111 -10.57 2.74 10.15
N ALA A 112 -9.31 2.54 9.77
CA ALA A 112 -8.94 1.87 8.53
C ALA A 112 -9.07 0.34 8.65
N GLY A 113 -9.64 -0.29 7.61
CA GLY A 113 -9.52 -1.71 7.33
C GLY A 113 -8.77 -1.90 6.01
N ILE A 114 -7.68 -2.68 6.03
CA ILE A 114 -6.75 -2.83 4.90
C ILE A 114 -6.69 -4.31 4.53
N ILE A 115 -6.99 -4.64 3.27
CA ILE A 115 -6.68 -5.95 2.70
C ILE A 115 -5.50 -5.84 1.76
N TYR A 116 -4.53 -6.73 1.88
CA TYR A 116 -3.33 -6.76 1.05
C TYR A 116 -2.84 -8.20 0.87
N THR A 117 -2.07 -8.43 -0.18
CA THR A 117 -1.41 -9.72 -0.40
C THR A 117 -0.07 -9.77 0.33
N ASP A 118 0.18 -10.89 1.00
CA ASP A 118 1.45 -11.24 1.65
C ASP A 118 1.92 -12.59 1.12
N ASP A 119 3.11 -12.64 0.51
CA ASP A 119 3.72 -13.87 0.00
C ASP A 119 4.86 -14.40 0.89
N THR A 120 5.05 -13.82 2.08
CA THR A 120 6.12 -14.19 3.00
C THR A 120 5.68 -15.22 4.05
N LEU A 121 4.37 -15.45 4.17
CA LEU A 121 3.78 -16.25 5.24
C LEU A 121 4.00 -17.76 5.07
N THR A 122 3.79 -18.28 3.85
CA THR A 122 3.90 -19.72 3.57
C THR A 122 4.49 -20.00 2.19
N LYS A 123 4.90 -21.25 1.97
CA LYS A 123 5.51 -21.72 0.71
C LYS A 123 4.86 -23.02 0.25
N ASP A 124 4.89 -23.26 -1.06
CA ASP A 124 4.48 -24.55 -1.64
C ASP A 124 5.53 -25.66 -1.39
N SER A 125 5.25 -26.88 -1.85
CA SER A 125 6.17 -28.02 -1.73
C SER A 125 7.50 -27.85 -2.46
N SER A 126 7.56 -26.93 -3.42
CA SER A 126 8.77 -26.57 -4.17
C SER A 126 9.52 -25.39 -3.55
N GLY A 127 9.02 -24.83 -2.45
CA GLY A 127 9.61 -23.70 -1.75
C GLY A 127 9.25 -22.32 -2.33
N ASN A 128 8.31 -22.25 -3.27
CA ASN A 128 7.86 -20.98 -3.83
C ASN A 128 6.93 -20.26 -2.85
N PRO A 129 7.04 -18.93 -2.69
CA PRO A 129 6.07 -18.10 -1.98
C PRO A 129 4.63 -18.40 -2.39
N LEU A 130 3.72 -18.56 -1.41
CA LEU A 130 2.29 -18.65 -1.64
C LEU A 130 1.63 -17.32 -1.25
N PRO A 131 1.07 -16.56 -2.22
CA PRO A 131 0.38 -15.31 -1.92
C PRO A 131 -0.90 -15.55 -1.12
N GLN A 132 -1.06 -14.86 -0.01
CA GLN A 132 -2.21 -14.94 0.88
C GLN A 132 -2.81 -13.56 1.13
N ILE A 133 -4.14 -13.47 1.19
CA ILE A 133 -4.82 -12.21 1.51
C ILE A 133 -4.87 -12.05 3.02
N VAL A 134 -4.35 -10.92 3.50
CA VAL A 134 -4.31 -10.52 4.91
C VAL A 134 -5.27 -9.36 5.12
N LEU A 135 -5.97 -9.36 6.25
CA LEU A 135 -6.74 -8.21 6.75
C LEU A 135 -6.01 -7.60 7.95
N ALA A 136 -5.66 -6.32 7.85
CA ALA A 136 -5.19 -5.50 8.96
C ALA A 136 -6.25 -4.45 9.33
N GLN A 137 -6.40 -4.18 10.62
CA GLN A 137 -7.33 -3.19 11.14
C GLN A 137 -6.58 -2.20 12.05
N GLN A 138 -6.88 -0.91 11.90
CA GLN A 138 -6.35 0.13 12.76
C GLN A 138 -6.88 -0.06 14.20
N GLN A 139 -5.97 -0.09 15.18
CA GLN A 139 -6.30 -0.29 16.60
C GLN A 139 -6.86 0.95 17.29
#